data_AF-A0A4S9D8R3-F1
#
_entry.id   AF-A0A4S9D8R3-F1
#
_cell.length_a   1.000
_cell.length_b   1.000
_cell.length_c   1.000
_cell.angle_alpha   90.00
_cell.angle_beta   90.00
_cell.angle_gamma   90.00
#
_symmetry.space_group_name_H-M   'P 1'
#
loop_
_entity.id
_entity.type
_entity.pdbx_description
1 polymer ?
#
loop_
_entity_poly.entity_id
_entity_poly.type
_entity_poly.pdbx_seq_one_letter_code
_entity_poly.pdbx_strand_id
1 'polypeptide(L)'
;MPVFKHFLLASVALSVGVSAAPKKTKFNWHDTKHVIAFGDSYTYVQGTAGRQNSTFIGDYFNFSFTEEELLHNKIVQNQTATAEGGPNWVEYLTGCGLKPGLASPLSCKTQLWDFAFGGADISTKYTPRHHNYTVMLEEQVQQFLTYAQPTLSKIVDPSKTLVAFWIGINDINDSANYSVDFPSFYDQLISTLFASVQSVYDIGYRNFLFMNLPPLDRTPGNVLKATPSPNTTMINWWDSSLTSHMHTFAANNPSANPFTFDVNTFLNNVLDHPNKYNIKNVTGYCASYNQPYINEAPESYGCLPLDEYAWFNNGHMTSHVHEILAKEVAQFLKKQ
;
A
#
# COMPACT_ATOMS: atom_id res chain seq x y z
N MET A 1 31.27 -53.34 59.23
CA MET A 1 30.77 -53.33 57.83
C MET A 1 29.67 -52.28 57.70
N PRO A 2 29.90 -51.10 57.10
CA PRO A 2 28.83 -50.22 56.67
C PRO A 2 28.58 -50.40 55.17
N VAL A 3 27.31 -50.49 54.79
CA VAL A 3 26.83 -50.69 53.42
C VAL A 3 26.70 -49.32 52.75
N PHE A 4 27.48 -49.06 51.70
CA PHE A 4 27.30 -47.90 50.81
C PHE A 4 26.15 -48.17 49.82
N LYS A 5 25.05 -47.41 49.94
CA LYS A 5 24.00 -47.35 48.91
C LYS A 5 24.44 -46.39 47.81
N HIS A 6 24.63 -46.91 46.60
CA HIS A 6 24.84 -46.11 45.39
C HIS A 6 23.50 -45.56 44.91
N PHE A 7 23.39 -44.24 44.77
CA PHE A 7 22.32 -43.58 44.02
C PHE A 7 22.71 -43.55 42.53
N LEU A 8 21.92 -44.19 41.67
CA LEU A 8 21.98 -43.96 40.23
C LEU A 8 21.22 -42.66 39.90
N LEU A 9 21.91 -41.67 39.34
CA LEU A 9 21.29 -40.56 38.65
C LEU A 9 20.83 -41.03 37.26
N ALA A 10 19.52 -41.03 37.03
CA ALA A 10 18.95 -41.22 35.70
C ALA A 10 19.02 -39.89 34.93
N SER A 11 19.84 -39.85 33.88
CA SER A 11 19.90 -38.75 32.92
C SER A 11 18.67 -38.81 32.01
N VAL A 12 17.72 -37.89 32.19
CA VAL A 12 16.61 -37.71 31.24
C VAL A 12 17.13 -36.89 30.07
N ALA A 13 17.36 -37.55 28.93
CA ALA A 13 17.61 -36.87 27.67
C ALA A 13 16.28 -36.33 27.11
N LEU A 14 16.05 -35.03 27.24
CA LEU A 14 14.99 -34.32 26.52
C LEU A 14 15.37 -34.27 25.04
N SER A 15 14.74 -35.10 24.23
CA SER A 15 14.78 -34.99 22.78
C SER A 15 14.05 -33.72 22.36
N VAL A 16 14.81 -32.67 22.05
CA VAL A 16 14.28 -31.48 21.36
C VAL A 16 13.88 -31.94 19.96
N GLY A 17 12.58 -32.11 19.73
CA GLY A 17 12.05 -32.38 18.41
C GLY A 17 12.43 -31.23 17.49
N VAL A 18 13.23 -31.51 16.46
CA VAL A 18 13.49 -30.58 15.37
C VAL A 18 12.14 -30.38 14.66
N SER A 19 11.42 -29.31 15.02
CA SER A 19 10.25 -28.89 14.23
C SER A 19 10.75 -28.60 12.83
N ALA A 20 10.18 -29.31 11.85
CA ALA A 20 10.45 -29.04 10.45
C ALA A 20 10.23 -27.54 10.17
N ALA A 21 11.18 -26.91 9.47
CA ALA A 21 11.03 -25.51 9.07
C ALA A 21 9.66 -25.34 8.38
N PRO A 22 8.84 -24.37 8.80
CA PRO A 22 7.49 -24.23 8.27
C PRO A 22 7.56 -24.01 6.76
N LYS A 23 6.93 -24.91 6.01
CA LYS A 23 7.00 -24.94 4.55
C LYS A 23 6.44 -23.63 3.97
N LYS A 24 7.17 -23.03 3.04
CA LYS A 24 6.70 -21.90 2.24
C LYS A 24 5.36 -22.26 1.59
N THR A 25 4.31 -21.52 1.94
CA THR A 25 2.99 -21.70 1.31
C THR A 25 3.07 -21.16 -0.10
N LYS A 26 2.58 -21.89 -1.11
CA LYS A 26 2.63 -21.41 -2.49
C LYS A 26 1.52 -20.36 -2.68
N PHE A 27 1.90 -19.15 -3.08
CA PHE A 27 0.95 -18.11 -3.47
C PHE A 27 0.28 -18.46 -4.82
N ASN A 28 -0.97 -18.02 -4.98
CA ASN A 28 -1.69 -18.10 -6.24
C ASN A 28 -2.76 -17.01 -6.26
N TRP A 29 -2.61 -16.04 -7.18
CA TRP A 29 -3.55 -14.93 -7.30
C TRP A 29 -5.00 -15.38 -7.57
N HIS A 30 -5.21 -16.49 -8.28
CA HIS A 30 -6.57 -16.99 -8.56
C HIS A 30 -7.30 -17.48 -7.30
N ASP A 31 -6.54 -17.86 -6.29
CA ASP A 31 -7.06 -18.35 -5.01
C ASP A 31 -7.27 -17.21 -4.00
N THR A 32 -6.66 -16.05 -4.21
CA THR A 32 -6.78 -14.89 -3.33
C THR A 32 -8.23 -14.42 -3.23
N LYS A 33 -8.73 -14.28 -2.00
CA LYS A 33 -10.10 -13.85 -1.67
C LYS A 33 -10.15 -12.49 -1.00
N HIS A 34 -9.05 -12.05 -0.41
CA HIS A 34 -8.99 -10.80 0.33
C HIS A 34 -7.72 -10.04 -0.03
N VAL A 35 -7.85 -8.72 -0.09
CA VAL A 35 -6.73 -7.78 -0.11
C VAL A 35 -6.87 -6.89 1.11
N ILE A 36 -5.82 -6.82 1.92
CA ILE A 36 -5.67 -5.82 2.97
C ILE A 36 -4.62 -4.83 2.49
N ALA A 37 -4.97 -3.56 2.41
CA ALA A 37 -4.10 -2.54 1.84
C ALA A 37 -3.70 -1.49 2.88
N PHE A 38 -2.44 -1.08 2.83
CA PHE A 38 -1.85 -0.02 3.64
C PHE A 38 -1.07 0.91 2.73
N GLY A 39 -1.01 2.19 3.07
CA GLY A 39 -0.35 3.16 2.20
C GLY A 39 -0.83 4.59 2.37
N ASP A 40 -0.65 5.35 1.30
CA ASP A 40 -0.95 6.77 1.25
C ASP A 40 -2.07 7.10 0.24
N SER A 41 -2.01 8.30 -0.35
CA SER A 41 -2.99 8.80 -1.29
C SER A 41 -3.09 7.97 -2.56
N TYR A 42 -2.05 7.23 -2.94
CA TYR A 42 -2.07 6.34 -4.11
C TYR A 42 -2.90 5.06 -3.89
N THR A 43 -3.31 4.79 -2.65
CA THR A 43 -3.98 3.53 -2.27
C THR A 43 -5.27 3.73 -1.50
N TYR A 44 -5.46 4.86 -0.79
CA TYR A 44 -6.68 5.05 0.01
C TYR A 44 -7.96 4.95 -0.83
N VAL A 45 -8.98 4.32 -0.25
CA VAL A 45 -10.35 4.32 -0.78
C VAL A 45 -11.28 5.01 0.21
N GLN A 46 -12.24 5.81 -0.24
CA GLN A 46 -13.24 6.39 0.65
C GLN A 46 -14.17 5.32 1.20
N GLY A 47 -14.42 5.36 2.51
CA GLY A 47 -15.49 4.57 3.15
C GLY A 47 -16.55 5.44 3.82
N THR A 48 -17.75 4.90 4.02
CA THR A 48 -18.85 5.58 4.72
C THR A 48 -18.56 5.90 6.20
N ALA A 49 -17.61 5.18 6.81
CA ALA A 49 -17.14 5.40 8.19
C ALA A 49 -15.72 5.98 8.24
N GLY A 50 -15.19 6.41 7.08
CA GLY A 50 -13.87 6.99 6.95
C GLY A 50 -13.92 8.51 6.84
N ARG A 51 -12.76 9.14 6.99
CA ARG A 51 -12.62 10.56 6.71
C ARG A 51 -12.80 10.85 5.22
N GLN A 52 -13.63 11.84 4.91
CA GLN A 52 -13.88 12.26 3.54
C GLN A 52 -12.58 12.65 2.82
N ASN A 53 -12.40 12.15 1.61
CA ASN A 53 -11.23 12.31 0.73
C ASN A 53 -9.91 11.89 1.39
N SER A 54 -9.92 10.90 2.28
CA SER A 54 -8.68 10.48 2.97
C SER A 54 -8.59 9.02 3.34
N THR A 55 -9.68 8.33 3.72
CA THR A 55 -9.55 6.93 4.15
C THR A 55 -10.88 6.17 4.14
N PHE A 56 -10.75 4.85 4.26
CA PHE A 56 -11.88 3.93 4.36
C PHE A 56 -12.53 3.99 5.74
N ILE A 57 -11.76 4.02 6.83
CA ILE A 57 -12.30 3.93 8.19
C ILE A 57 -11.55 4.79 9.20
N GLY A 58 -12.29 5.58 9.99
CA GLY A 58 -11.75 6.43 11.04
C GLY A 58 -10.82 7.55 10.55
N ASP A 59 -10.09 8.13 11.50
CA ASP A 59 -8.91 8.98 11.32
C ASP A 59 -8.13 9.04 12.64
N TYR A 60 -7.08 9.86 12.75
CA TYR A 60 -6.29 9.90 13.99
C TYR A 60 -7.10 10.38 15.21
N PHE A 61 -8.16 11.18 15.00
CA PHE A 61 -9.04 11.60 16.09
C PHE A 61 -10.11 10.55 16.43
N ASN A 62 -10.50 9.75 15.45
CA ASN A 62 -11.46 8.65 15.59
C ASN A 62 -10.77 7.32 15.23
N PHE A 63 -9.72 7.00 15.97
CA PHE A 63 -8.79 5.90 15.64
C PHE A 63 -9.41 4.51 15.86
N SER A 64 -10.22 4.36 16.91
CA SER A 64 -10.93 3.11 17.24
C SER A 64 -12.24 2.99 16.47
N PHE A 65 -12.64 1.77 16.12
CA PHE A 65 -13.97 1.46 15.60
C PHE A 65 -14.46 0.10 16.11
N THR A 66 -15.77 -0.10 16.05
CA THR A 66 -16.47 -1.32 16.44
C THR A 66 -16.52 -2.35 15.31
N GLU A 67 -16.84 -3.60 15.66
CA GLU A 67 -17.15 -4.66 14.68
C GLU A 67 -18.29 -4.25 13.74
N GLU A 68 -19.32 -3.58 14.27
CA GLU A 68 -20.46 -3.11 13.48
C GLU A 68 -20.06 -2.04 12.46
N GLU A 69 -19.28 -1.04 12.89
CA GLU A 69 -18.76 0.02 12.00
C GLU A 69 -17.90 -0.58 10.90
N LEU A 70 -16.97 -1.50 11.22
CA LEU A 70 -16.13 -2.15 10.23
C LEU A 70 -16.93 -2.93 9.19
N LEU A 71 -17.86 -3.78 9.63
CA LEU A 71 -18.59 -4.69 8.73
C LEU A 71 -19.68 -3.98 7.90
N HIS A 72 -20.24 -2.88 8.40
CA HIS A 72 -21.21 -2.08 7.66
C HIS A 72 -20.59 -0.96 6.82
N ASN A 73 -19.28 -0.70 7.01
CA ASN A 73 -18.59 0.28 6.20
C ASN A 73 -18.61 -0.11 4.72
N LYS A 74 -19.01 0.83 3.87
CA LYS A 74 -19.07 0.64 2.41
C LYS A 74 -18.04 1.52 1.75
N ILE A 75 -17.38 0.98 0.74
CA ILE A 75 -16.57 1.75 -0.20
C ILE A 75 -17.52 2.71 -0.92
N VAL A 76 -17.20 3.99 -0.86
CA VAL A 76 -17.89 5.05 -1.60
C VAL A 76 -17.11 5.24 -2.88
N GLN A 77 -17.77 5.19 -4.04
CA GLN A 77 -17.15 5.51 -5.30
C GLN A 77 -17.84 6.69 -5.97
N ASN A 78 -17.04 7.70 -6.29
CA ASN A 78 -17.38 8.90 -7.05
C ASN A 78 -16.06 9.58 -7.44
N GLN A 79 -16.12 10.72 -8.13
CA GLN A 79 -14.94 11.40 -8.61
C GLN A 79 -13.90 11.75 -7.53
N THR A 80 -14.32 12.05 -6.30
CA THR A 80 -13.43 12.49 -5.21
C THR A 80 -13.21 11.41 -4.16
N ALA A 81 -13.66 10.17 -4.41
CA ALA A 81 -13.52 9.07 -3.46
C ALA A 81 -12.08 8.59 -3.28
N THR A 82 -11.19 9.00 -4.18
CA THR A 82 -9.77 8.66 -4.23
C THR A 82 -8.98 9.91 -4.66
N ALA A 83 -7.65 9.83 -4.72
CA ALA A 83 -6.82 10.93 -5.23
C ALA A 83 -6.65 10.90 -6.77
N GLU A 84 -7.28 9.94 -7.44
CA GLU A 84 -7.05 9.60 -8.86
C GLU A 84 -8.19 10.07 -9.79
N GLY A 85 -9.26 10.64 -9.25
CA GLY A 85 -10.43 11.06 -10.04
C GLY A 85 -11.41 9.94 -10.40
N GLY A 86 -11.32 8.80 -9.72
CA GLY A 86 -12.07 7.58 -9.97
C GLY A 86 -11.41 6.39 -9.26
N PRO A 87 -11.78 5.13 -9.55
CA PRO A 87 -11.20 3.99 -8.85
C PRO A 87 -9.66 3.97 -8.90
N ASN A 88 -9.02 3.60 -7.80
CA ASN A 88 -7.57 3.47 -7.76
C ASN A 88 -7.12 2.01 -8.06
N TRP A 89 -5.83 1.72 -7.91
CA TRP A 89 -5.25 0.43 -8.33
C TRP A 89 -5.76 -0.76 -7.50
N VAL A 90 -6.04 -0.59 -6.19
CA VAL A 90 -6.55 -1.69 -5.36
C VAL A 90 -8.02 -1.99 -5.68
N GLU A 91 -8.80 -0.99 -6.04
CA GLU A 91 -10.17 -1.17 -6.51
C GLU A 91 -10.19 -1.90 -7.86
N TYR A 92 -9.33 -1.53 -8.82
CA TYR A 92 -9.19 -2.25 -10.09
C TYR A 92 -8.62 -3.67 -9.92
N LEU A 93 -7.65 -3.86 -9.02
CA LEU A 93 -7.06 -5.16 -8.77
C LEU A 93 -8.08 -6.14 -8.19
N THR A 94 -8.93 -5.68 -7.28
CA THR A 94 -9.94 -6.52 -6.60
C THR A 94 -11.28 -6.58 -7.34
N GLY A 95 -11.57 -5.58 -8.18
CA GLY A 95 -12.89 -5.36 -8.77
C GLY A 95 -13.93 -4.83 -7.77
N CYS A 96 -13.51 -4.42 -6.57
CA CYS A 96 -14.38 -3.93 -5.51
C CYS A 96 -14.48 -2.40 -5.60
N GLY A 97 -15.68 -1.83 -5.64
CA GLY A 97 -15.86 -0.37 -5.67
C GLY A 97 -15.71 0.32 -7.04
N LEU A 98 -15.73 -0.41 -8.16
CA LEU A 98 -15.45 0.19 -9.49
C LEU A 98 -16.52 1.12 -10.08
N LYS A 99 -17.75 1.12 -9.55
CA LYS A 99 -18.87 1.88 -10.11
C LYS A 99 -19.35 2.93 -9.11
N PRO A 100 -19.81 4.11 -9.59
CA PRO A 100 -20.35 5.14 -8.71
C PRO A 100 -21.43 4.59 -7.77
N GLY A 101 -21.36 4.98 -6.49
CA GLY A 101 -22.28 4.53 -5.45
C GLY A 101 -21.56 3.88 -4.26
N LEU A 102 -22.21 2.88 -3.67
CA LEU A 102 -21.73 2.19 -2.47
C LEU A 102 -21.49 0.72 -2.76
N ALA A 103 -20.31 0.20 -2.39
CA ALA A 103 -19.97 -1.22 -2.45
C ALA A 103 -19.59 -1.73 -1.06
N SER A 104 -20.21 -2.83 -0.62
CA SER A 104 -19.79 -3.49 0.62
C SER A 104 -18.61 -4.42 0.33
N PRO A 105 -17.48 -4.33 1.07
CA PRO A 105 -16.35 -5.27 0.93
C PRO A 105 -16.79 -6.73 0.98
N LEU A 106 -17.75 -7.05 1.85
CA LEU A 106 -18.29 -8.41 2.04
C LEU A 106 -19.00 -8.97 0.79
N SER A 107 -19.48 -8.10 -0.10
CA SER A 107 -20.15 -8.49 -1.34
C SER A 107 -19.20 -8.65 -2.54
N CYS A 108 -17.94 -8.23 -2.39
CA CYS A 108 -16.95 -8.28 -3.46
C CYS A 108 -16.37 -9.70 -3.61
N LYS A 109 -16.11 -10.10 -4.87
CA LYS A 109 -15.48 -11.41 -5.18
C LYS A 109 -14.10 -11.54 -4.53
N THR A 110 -13.33 -10.46 -4.57
CA THR A 110 -12.11 -10.28 -3.78
C THR A 110 -12.42 -9.12 -2.84
N GLN A 111 -12.52 -9.39 -1.54
CA GLN A 111 -12.82 -8.35 -0.56
C GLN A 111 -11.65 -7.39 -0.44
N LEU A 112 -11.93 -6.10 -0.36
CA LEU A 112 -10.93 -5.05 -0.16
C LEU A 112 -11.14 -4.43 1.23
N TRP A 113 -10.13 -4.57 2.08
CA TRP A 113 -10.06 -3.96 3.40
C TRP A 113 -8.89 -2.98 3.40
N ASP A 114 -9.19 -1.72 3.09
CA ASP A 114 -8.18 -0.68 2.96
C ASP A 114 -8.01 0.09 4.27
N PHE A 115 -6.76 0.26 4.69
CA PHE A 115 -6.33 1.06 5.84
C PHE A 115 -5.39 2.18 5.42
N ALA A 116 -5.17 2.37 4.11
CA ALA A 116 -4.37 3.48 3.62
C ALA A 116 -5.03 4.83 4.00
N PHE A 117 -4.18 5.84 4.14
CA PHE A 117 -4.61 7.18 4.53
C PHE A 117 -3.93 8.23 3.64
N GLY A 118 -4.71 9.06 2.95
CA GLY A 118 -4.21 10.14 2.10
C GLY A 118 -3.28 11.10 2.86
N GLY A 119 -2.04 11.22 2.39
CA GLY A 119 -1.00 12.05 3.02
C GLY A 119 -0.24 11.37 4.17
N ALA A 120 -0.36 10.04 4.31
CA ALA A 120 0.42 9.29 5.29
C ALA A 120 1.90 9.17 4.87
N ASP A 121 2.77 9.41 5.84
CA ASP A 121 4.16 8.94 5.84
C ASP A 121 4.26 7.62 6.61
N ILE A 122 5.47 7.05 6.65
CA ILE A 122 5.74 5.84 7.45
C ILE A 122 5.54 6.11 8.95
N SER A 123 6.08 7.22 9.47
CA SER A 123 6.05 7.50 10.92
C SER A 123 6.29 8.98 11.24
N THR A 124 5.60 9.46 12.29
CA THR A 124 5.84 10.79 12.88
C THR A 124 7.23 10.97 13.49
N LYS A 125 7.99 9.88 13.66
CA LYS A 125 9.39 9.91 14.10
C LYS A 125 10.29 10.66 13.11
N TYR A 126 9.96 10.64 11.82
CA TYR A 126 10.84 11.14 10.75
C TYR A 126 10.29 12.41 10.08
N THR A 127 8.99 12.44 9.81
CA THR A 127 8.30 13.56 9.15
C THR A 127 7.04 13.93 9.94
N PRO A 128 6.70 15.23 10.07
CA PRO A 128 5.47 15.65 10.72
C PRO A 128 4.25 15.27 9.87
N ARG A 129 3.07 15.13 10.49
CA ARG A 129 1.84 14.88 9.73
C ARG A 129 1.51 16.03 8.78
N HIS A 130 1.06 15.70 7.57
CA HIS A 130 0.41 16.67 6.67
C HIS A 130 -0.81 17.31 7.30
N HIS A 131 -1.60 16.50 8.02
CA HIS A 131 -2.74 16.96 8.79
C HIS A 131 -2.74 16.31 10.18
N ASN A 132 -3.22 17.03 11.19
CA ASN A 132 -3.30 16.52 12.56
C ASN A 132 -4.20 15.27 12.71
N TYR A 133 -5.06 15.01 11.73
CA TYR A 133 -5.91 13.82 11.65
C TYR A 133 -5.32 12.67 10.81
N THR A 134 -4.15 12.85 10.18
CA THR A 134 -3.52 11.81 9.34
C THR A 134 -3.10 10.61 10.17
N VAL A 135 -3.38 9.40 9.70
CA VAL A 135 -2.91 8.14 10.30
C VAL A 135 -1.66 7.65 9.56
N MET A 136 -0.49 7.65 10.21
CA MET A 136 0.76 7.18 9.59
C MET A 136 0.76 5.67 9.42
N LEU A 137 1.59 5.12 8.54
CA LEU A 137 1.61 3.69 8.24
C LEU A 137 1.71 2.80 9.49
N GLU A 138 2.64 3.08 10.40
CA GLU A 138 2.80 2.27 11.62
C GLU A 138 1.50 2.27 12.46
N GLU A 139 0.77 3.38 12.43
CA GLU A 139 -0.51 3.55 13.10
C GLU A 139 -1.64 2.89 12.33
N GLN A 140 -1.62 2.88 10.99
CA GLN A 140 -2.59 2.12 10.17
C GLN A 140 -2.49 0.63 10.50
N VAL A 141 -1.27 0.10 10.58
CA VAL A 141 -1.04 -1.30 10.98
C VAL A 141 -1.49 -1.52 12.42
N GLN A 142 -1.17 -0.62 13.35
CA GLN A 142 -1.67 -0.72 14.72
C GLN A 142 -3.21 -0.69 14.79
N GLN A 143 -3.86 0.16 14.00
CA GLN A 143 -5.32 0.30 13.91
C GLN A 143 -5.95 -1.01 13.43
N PHE A 144 -5.39 -1.58 12.35
CA PHE A 144 -5.78 -2.86 11.82
C PHE A 144 -5.64 -3.97 12.87
N LEU A 145 -4.47 -4.11 13.50
CA LEU A 145 -4.22 -5.15 14.51
C LEU A 145 -5.15 -5.05 15.72
N THR A 146 -5.46 -3.83 16.14
CA THR A 146 -6.23 -3.56 17.37
C THR A 146 -7.73 -3.70 17.13
N TYR A 147 -8.25 -3.10 16.06
CA TYR A 147 -9.69 -2.89 15.87
C TYR A 147 -10.28 -3.73 14.74
N ALA A 148 -9.51 -4.05 13.71
CA ALA A 148 -10.02 -4.86 12.60
C ALA A 148 -9.74 -6.35 12.74
N GLN A 149 -8.50 -6.74 13.07
CA GLN A 149 -8.07 -8.13 13.10
C GLN A 149 -8.92 -9.03 14.03
N PRO A 150 -9.38 -8.60 15.22
CA PRO A 150 -10.28 -9.42 16.05
C PRO A 150 -11.59 -9.80 15.33
N THR A 151 -12.09 -8.92 14.47
CA THR A 151 -13.29 -9.16 13.64
C THR A 151 -12.94 -9.93 12.38
N LEU A 152 -11.94 -9.46 11.62
CA LEU A 152 -11.57 -10.03 10.33
C LEU A 152 -11.05 -11.45 10.45
N SER A 153 -10.37 -11.82 11.54
CA SER A 153 -9.93 -13.22 11.75
C SER A 153 -11.07 -14.25 11.76
N LYS A 154 -12.33 -13.82 11.91
CA LYS A 154 -13.52 -14.68 11.83
C LYS A 154 -14.01 -14.92 10.39
N ILE A 155 -13.64 -14.05 9.44
CA ILE A 155 -14.20 -14.02 8.08
C ILE A 155 -13.16 -13.93 6.96
N VAL A 156 -11.92 -13.57 7.28
CA VAL A 156 -10.76 -13.44 6.39
C VAL A 156 -9.78 -14.55 6.71
N ASP A 157 -9.49 -15.39 5.72
CA ASP A 157 -8.44 -16.42 5.80
C ASP A 157 -7.07 -15.79 5.42
N PRO A 158 -6.09 -15.72 6.35
CA PRO A 158 -4.77 -15.16 6.06
C PRO A 158 -4.03 -15.88 4.92
N SER A 159 -4.28 -17.18 4.70
CA SER A 159 -3.65 -17.95 3.63
C SER A 159 -4.19 -17.60 2.23
N LYS A 160 -5.39 -17.03 2.17
CA LYS A 160 -6.05 -16.53 0.95
C LYS A 160 -6.05 -15.01 0.87
N THR A 161 -5.18 -14.35 1.63
CA THR A 161 -5.08 -12.89 1.70
C THR A 161 -3.76 -12.40 1.12
N LEU A 162 -3.82 -11.34 0.32
CA LEU A 162 -2.68 -10.52 -0.05
C LEU A 162 -2.66 -9.27 0.83
N VAL A 163 -1.55 -9.01 1.48
CA VAL A 163 -1.33 -7.75 2.21
C VAL A 163 -0.48 -6.84 1.34
N ALA A 164 -1.01 -5.67 0.97
CA ALA A 164 -0.37 -4.74 0.06
C ALA A 164 0.12 -3.48 0.80
N PHE A 165 1.32 -3.04 0.47
CA PHE A 165 1.94 -1.82 0.97
C PHE A 165 2.38 -0.95 -0.22
N TRP A 166 1.86 0.27 -0.30
CA TRP A 166 2.39 1.32 -1.17
C TRP A 166 2.47 2.63 -0.39
N ILE A 167 3.68 2.93 0.07
CA ILE A 167 3.99 4.03 0.99
C ILE A 167 5.34 4.64 0.61
N GLY A 168 5.63 5.83 1.11
CA GLY A 168 6.92 6.50 0.92
C GLY A 168 6.86 7.68 -0.04
N ILE A 169 5.73 7.86 -0.73
CA ILE A 169 5.55 8.97 -1.66
C ILE A 169 5.60 10.29 -0.90
N ASN A 170 4.93 10.38 0.25
CA ASN A 170 5.00 11.58 1.09
C ASN A 170 6.38 11.72 1.73
N ASP A 171 6.95 10.63 2.26
CA ASP A 171 8.24 10.66 2.97
C ASP A 171 9.36 11.24 2.10
N ILE A 172 9.48 10.78 0.85
CA ILE A 172 10.52 11.25 -0.08
C ILE A 172 10.25 12.68 -0.56
N ASN A 173 8.98 13.11 -0.70
CA ASN A 173 8.63 14.47 -1.09
C ASN A 173 8.88 15.47 0.04
N ASP A 174 8.51 15.12 1.27
CA ASP A 174 8.63 15.97 2.45
C ASP A 174 10.07 16.11 2.91
N SER A 175 10.82 15.01 2.86
CA SER A 175 12.24 15.00 3.22
C SER A 175 13.14 15.53 2.10
N ALA A 176 12.61 15.83 0.91
CA ALA A 176 13.38 16.11 -0.29
C ALA A 176 14.44 17.23 -0.16
N ASN A 177 14.25 18.13 0.82
CA ASN A 177 15.15 19.25 1.12
C ASN A 177 15.76 19.18 2.54
N TYR A 178 15.64 18.05 3.24
CA TYR A 178 16.22 17.87 4.56
C TYR A 178 17.75 17.83 4.46
N SER A 179 18.41 18.34 5.51
CA SER A 179 19.88 18.29 5.61
C SER A 179 20.31 16.98 6.29
N VAL A 180 20.14 15.86 5.59
CA VAL A 180 20.43 14.50 6.08
C VAL A 180 21.24 13.69 5.08
N ASP A 181 21.84 12.58 5.53
CA ASP A 181 22.32 11.53 4.63
C ASP A 181 21.12 10.70 4.16
N PHE A 182 20.63 10.96 2.94
CA PHE A 182 19.42 10.33 2.41
C PHE A 182 19.47 8.80 2.37
N PRO A 183 20.56 8.13 1.95
CA PRO A 183 20.64 6.67 2.01
C PRO A 183 20.38 6.12 3.42
N SER A 184 21.07 6.63 4.45
CA SER A 184 20.87 6.18 5.82
C SER A 184 19.50 6.59 6.37
N PHE A 185 18.98 7.75 5.98
CA PHE A 185 17.66 8.21 6.39
C PHE A 185 16.56 7.28 5.84
N TYR A 186 16.53 7.02 4.53
CA TYR A 186 15.56 6.10 3.94
C TYR A 186 15.69 4.69 4.50
N ASP A 187 16.90 4.24 4.84
CA ASP A 187 17.09 2.95 5.50
C ASP A 187 16.36 2.85 6.85
N GLN A 188 16.36 3.93 7.65
CA GLN A 188 15.60 3.97 8.91
C GLN A 188 14.09 3.96 8.68
N LEU A 189 13.60 4.67 7.67
CA LEU A 189 12.19 4.70 7.29
C LEU A 189 11.72 3.29 6.87
N ILE A 190 12.45 2.66 5.96
CA ILE A 190 12.14 1.30 5.49
C ILE A 190 12.25 0.29 6.65
N SER A 191 13.20 0.45 7.57
CA SER A 191 13.27 -0.38 8.77
C SER A 191 11.97 -0.31 9.61
N THR A 192 11.41 0.88 9.79
CA THR A 192 10.11 1.08 10.47
C THR A 192 8.94 0.44 9.69
N LEU A 193 8.92 0.57 8.35
CA LEU A 193 7.96 -0.14 7.50
C LEU A 193 8.04 -1.66 7.76
N PHE A 194 9.24 -2.26 7.74
CA PHE A 194 9.37 -3.70 7.92
C PHE A 194 9.09 -4.19 9.35
N ALA A 195 9.22 -3.35 10.37
CA ALA A 195 8.71 -3.67 11.70
C ALA A 195 7.17 -3.79 11.71
N SER A 196 6.48 -2.94 10.94
CA SER A 196 5.03 -3.02 10.75
C SER A 196 4.64 -4.27 9.95
N VAL A 197 5.37 -4.58 8.87
CA VAL A 197 5.20 -5.83 8.09
C VAL A 197 5.36 -7.06 8.98
N GLN A 198 6.39 -7.08 9.84
CA GLN A 198 6.64 -8.19 10.77
C GLN A 198 5.44 -8.42 11.70
N SER A 199 4.84 -7.34 12.22
CA SER A 199 3.65 -7.42 13.08
C SER A 199 2.46 -8.08 12.37
N VAL A 200 2.28 -7.81 11.07
CA VAL A 200 1.24 -8.45 10.24
C VAL A 200 1.60 -9.92 9.92
N TYR A 201 2.88 -10.22 9.72
CA TYR A 201 3.34 -11.60 9.58
C TYR A 201 3.10 -12.44 10.84
N ASP A 202 3.39 -11.89 12.02
CA ASP A 202 3.31 -12.60 13.29
C ASP A 202 1.89 -13.10 13.62
N ILE A 203 0.86 -12.43 13.09
CA ILE A 203 -0.55 -12.83 13.25
C ILE A 203 -1.07 -13.76 12.13
N GLY A 204 -0.21 -14.25 11.24
CA GLY A 204 -0.52 -15.35 10.33
C GLY A 204 -0.57 -15.01 8.84
N TYR A 205 -0.49 -13.74 8.44
CA TYR A 205 -0.42 -13.39 7.02
C TYR A 205 0.93 -13.78 6.41
N ARG A 206 0.91 -14.25 5.16
CA ARG A 206 2.12 -14.78 4.50
C ARG A 206 2.42 -14.15 3.15
N ASN A 207 1.45 -13.51 2.48
CA ASN A 207 1.63 -12.96 1.14
C ASN A 207 1.68 -11.44 1.21
N PHE A 208 2.81 -10.85 0.82
CA PHE A 208 3.06 -9.42 0.96
C PHE A 208 3.43 -8.84 -0.41
N LEU A 209 2.71 -7.83 -0.87
CA LEU A 209 3.03 -7.06 -2.05
C LEU A 209 3.56 -5.69 -1.62
N PHE A 210 4.75 -5.36 -2.08
CA PHE A 210 5.37 -4.04 -1.95
C PHE A 210 5.39 -3.37 -3.32
N MET A 211 4.86 -2.15 -3.37
CA MET A 211 4.91 -1.29 -4.54
C MET A 211 6.06 -0.30 -4.32
N ASN A 212 7.09 -0.30 -5.17
CA ASN A 212 8.13 0.73 -5.09
C ASN A 212 7.59 2.11 -5.53
N LEU A 213 8.40 3.15 -5.40
CA LEU A 213 7.92 4.52 -5.64
C LEU A 213 7.57 4.75 -7.12
N PRO A 214 6.48 5.48 -7.43
CA PRO A 214 6.22 5.94 -8.79
C PRO A 214 7.34 6.90 -9.26
N PRO A 215 7.40 7.26 -10.55
CA PRO A 215 8.40 8.20 -11.08
C PRO A 215 8.11 9.65 -10.62
N LEU A 216 8.41 9.93 -9.35
CA LEU A 216 8.15 11.23 -8.71
C LEU A 216 8.97 12.37 -9.34
N ASP A 217 10.12 12.03 -9.93
CA ASP A 217 10.94 12.92 -10.74
C ASP A 217 10.18 13.49 -11.95
N ARG A 218 9.11 12.79 -12.38
CA ARG A 218 8.28 13.14 -13.54
C ARG A 218 6.94 13.78 -13.21
N THR A 219 6.66 14.07 -11.95
CA THR A 219 5.43 14.79 -11.57
C THR A 219 5.37 16.16 -12.26
N PRO A 220 4.17 16.68 -12.57
CA PRO A 220 4.01 17.92 -13.35
C PRO A 220 4.77 19.11 -12.77
N GLY A 221 4.74 19.27 -11.44
CA GLY A 221 5.45 20.36 -10.79
C GLY A 221 6.96 20.17 -10.77
N ASN A 222 7.45 18.93 -10.80
CA ASN A 222 8.88 18.65 -10.68
C ASN A 222 9.63 18.77 -12.01
N VAL A 223 9.00 18.40 -13.13
CA VAL A 223 9.58 18.57 -14.47
C VAL A 223 9.76 20.05 -14.87
N LEU A 224 9.11 20.98 -14.15
CA LEU A 224 9.25 22.42 -14.35
C LEU A 224 10.37 23.04 -13.50
N LYS A 225 10.94 22.32 -12.53
CA LYS A 225 11.98 22.85 -11.65
C LYS A 225 13.34 22.82 -12.36
N ALA A 226 14.16 23.85 -12.14
CA ALA A 226 15.56 23.86 -12.58
C ALA A 226 16.39 22.78 -11.86
N THR A 227 16.05 22.49 -10.60
CA THR A 227 16.63 21.41 -9.80
C THR A 227 15.50 20.52 -9.30
N PRO A 228 15.11 19.46 -10.03
CA PRO A 228 14.07 18.54 -9.62
C PRO A 228 14.40 17.86 -8.29
N SER A 229 13.41 17.81 -7.40
CA SER A 229 13.49 17.12 -6.11
C SER A 229 12.08 16.66 -5.69
N PRO A 230 11.87 15.38 -5.34
CA PRO A 230 12.88 14.31 -5.37
C PRO A 230 13.35 14.00 -6.81
N ASN A 231 14.54 13.44 -6.94
CA ASN A 231 15.13 13.03 -8.22
C ASN A 231 15.33 11.51 -8.29
N THR A 232 15.73 11.01 -9.46
CA THR A 232 15.94 9.58 -9.70
C THR A 232 16.98 8.95 -8.76
N THR A 233 18.00 9.69 -8.34
CA THR A 233 18.99 9.21 -7.36
C THR A 233 18.33 8.91 -6.00
N MET A 234 17.46 9.81 -5.53
CA MET A 234 16.75 9.62 -4.27
C MET A 234 15.78 8.44 -4.34
N ILE A 235 15.07 8.30 -5.46
CA ILE A 235 14.20 7.16 -5.73
C ILE A 235 15.01 5.85 -5.70
N ASN A 236 16.19 5.82 -6.35
CA ASN A 236 17.06 4.64 -6.37
C ASN A 236 17.59 4.26 -4.97
N TRP A 237 17.85 5.23 -4.08
CA TRP A 237 18.23 4.94 -2.70
C TRP A 237 17.10 4.29 -1.92
N TRP A 238 15.87 4.79 -2.09
CA TRP A 238 14.67 4.17 -1.50
C TRP A 238 14.50 2.74 -1.98
N ASP A 239 14.53 2.52 -3.29
CA ASP A 239 14.33 1.20 -3.92
C ASP A 239 15.42 0.19 -3.50
N SER A 240 16.65 0.66 -3.35
CA SER A 240 17.76 -0.14 -2.84
C SER A 240 17.53 -0.59 -1.39
N SER A 241 17.07 0.32 -0.52
CA SER A 241 16.78 -0.04 0.88
C SER A 241 15.56 -0.96 0.99
N LEU A 242 14.49 -0.70 0.22
CA LEU A 242 13.30 -1.57 0.15
C LEU A 242 13.69 -3.00 -0.26
N THR A 243 14.53 -3.13 -1.30
CA THR A 243 15.01 -4.43 -1.78
C THR A 243 15.84 -5.16 -0.72
N SER A 244 16.78 -4.46 -0.07
CA SER A 244 17.63 -5.02 0.99
C SER A 244 16.82 -5.53 2.18
N HIS A 245 15.85 -4.73 2.66
CA HIS A 245 14.98 -5.10 3.75
C HIS A 245 14.03 -6.24 3.38
N MET A 246 13.52 -6.27 2.15
CA MET A 246 12.74 -7.40 1.67
C MET A 246 13.55 -8.69 1.75
N HIS A 247 14.81 -8.69 1.31
CA HIS A 247 15.67 -9.88 1.34
C HIS A 247 15.91 -10.36 2.77
N THR A 248 16.16 -9.42 3.68
CA THR A 248 16.31 -9.70 5.11
C THR A 248 15.03 -10.28 5.71
N PHE A 249 13.87 -9.69 5.39
CA PHE A 249 12.57 -10.19 5.83
C PHE A 249 12.29 -11.61 5.32
N ALA A 250 12.55 -11.89 4.05
CA ALA A 250 12.38 -13.22 3.45
C ALA A 250 13.30 -14.27 4.10
N ALA A 251 14.56 -13.89 4.41
CA ALA A 251 15.51 -14.77 5.08
C ALA A 251 15.09 -15.09 6.52
N ASN A 252 14.59 -14.10 7.25
CA ASN A 252 14.14 -14.25 8.64
C ASN A 252 12.76 -14.90 8.77
N ASN A 253 11.95 -14.87 7.71
CA ASN A 253 10.58 -15.40 7.69
C ASN A 253 10.38 -16.39 6.54
N PRO A 254 10.90 -17.64 6.62
CA PRO A 254 10.91 -18.60 5.51
C PRO A 254 9.53 -18.99 4.95
N SER A 255 8.46 -18.76 5.74
CA SER A 255 7.09 -19.01 5.30
C SER A 255 6.45 -17.83 4.55
N ALA A 256 7.10 -16.66 4.54
CA ALA A 256 6.61 -15.49 3.85
C ALA A 256 6.84 -15.58 2.33
N ASN A 257 5.94 -14.92 1.61
CA ASN A 257 5.97 -14.67 0.18
C ASN A 257 5.96 -13.15 -0.04
N PRO A 258 7.10 -12.47 0.15
CA PRO A 258 7.23 -11.07 -0.22
C PRO A 258 7.45 -10.93 -1.73
N PHE A 259 6.73 -9.99 -2.33
CA PHE A 259 6.82 -9.63 -3.74
C PHE A 259 7.04 -8.13 -3.84
N THR A 260 7.95 -7.71 -4.70
CA THR A 260 8.07 -6.30 -5.09
C THR A 260 7.59 -6.15 -6.52
N PHE A 261 6.59 -5.29 -6.73
CA PHE A 261 6.23 -4.83 -8.06
C PHE A 261 6.98 -3.54 -8.35
N ASP A 262 7.72 -3.53 -9.46
CA ASP A 262 8.48 -2.36 -9.92
C ASP A 262 7.56 -1.38 -10.67
N VAL A 263 6.79 -0.63 -9.88
CA VAL A 263 5.97 0.49 -10.30
C VAL A 263 6.79 1.52 -11.06
N ASN A 264 7.99 1.84 -10.58
CA ASN A 264 8.81 2.89 -11.16
C ASN A 264 9.12 2.62 -12.63
N THR A 265 9.69 1.45 -12.91
CA THR A 265 10.03 1.03 -14.28
C THR A 265 8.78 0.93 -15.15
N PHE A 266 7.70 0.34 -14.62
CA PHE A 266 6.46 0.18 -15.37
C PHE A 266 5.85 1.53 -15.77
N LEU A 267 5.70 2.45 -14.82
CA LEU A 267 5.10 3.76 -15.08
C LEU A 267 6.00 4.65 -15.92
N ASN A 268 7.33 4.58 -15.81
CA ASN A 268 8.22 5.23 -16.77
C ASN A 268 7.96 4.73 -18.19
N ASN A 269 7.81 3.42 -18.40
CA ASN A 269 7.46 2.88 -19.71
C ASN A 269 6.07 3.34 -20.21
N VAL A 270 5.09 3.53 -19.31
CA VAL A 270 3.79 4.13 -19.66
C VAL A 270 3.96 5.57 -20.14
N LEU A 271 4.71 6.37 -19.39
CA LEU A 271 4.93 7.79 -19.68
C LEU A 271 5.82 8.02 -20.93
N ASP A 272 6.68 7.06 -21.29
CA ASP A 272 7.52 7.11 -22.49
C ASP A 272 6.80 6.60 -23.74
N HIS A 273 5.75 5.79 -23.58
CA HIS A 273 4.95 5.24 -24.67
C HIS A 273 3.45 5.53 -24.52
N PRO A 274 3.03 6.80 -24.28
CA PRO A 274 1.68 7.12 -23.84
C PRO A 274 0.60 6.75 -24.86
N ASN A 275 0.92 6.78 -26.15
CA ASN A 275 0.02 6.37 -27.22
C ASN A 275 -0.42 4.89 -27.13
N LYS A 276 0.40 4.00 -26.56
CA LYS A 276 0.01 2.59 -26.34
C LYS A 276 -1.12 2.46 -25.31
N TYR A 277 -1.31 3.49 -24.52
CA TYR A 277 -2.21 3.54 -23.37
C TYR A 277 -3.31 4.60 -23.55
N ASN A 278 -3.48 5.17 -24.75
CA ASN A 278 -4.44 6.25 -25.03
C ASN A 278 -4.22 7.52 -24.19
N ILE A 279 -3.00 7.77 -23.73
CA ILE A 279 -2.64 8.98 -22.99
C ILE A 279 -2.08 10.00 -23.99
N LYS A 280 -2.52 11.26 -23.89
CA LYS A 280 -2.05 12.38 -24.73
C LYS A 280 -1.19 13.38 -23.97
N ASN A 281 -1.36 13.51 -22.66
CA ASN A 281 -0.58 14.42 -21.84
C ASN A 281 0.11 13.69 -20.68
N VAL A 282 1.45 13.75 -20.65
CA VAL A 282 2.30 13.09 -19.63
C VAL A 282 3.11 14.05 -18.77
N THR A 283 3.00 15.36 -19.01
CA THR A 283 3.81 16.40 -18.32
C THR A 283 2.96 17.39 -17.53
N GLY A 284 1.66 17.48 -17.82
CA GLY A 284 0.72 18.36 -17.14
C GLY A 284 -0.57 17.63 -16.74
N TYR A 285 -1.48 18.40 -16.16
CA TYR A 285 -2.80 17.96 -15.73
C TYR A 285 -3.84 19.03 -16.06
N CYS A 286 -5.13 18.68 -16.02
CA CYS A 286 -6.22 19.65 -16.17
C CYS A 286 -6.31 20.54 -14.92
N ALA A 287 -6.15 21.86 -15.04
CA ALA A 287 -6.27 22.76 -13.88
C ALA A 287 -7.67 22.75 -13.23
N SER A 288 -8.69 22.34 -13.98
CA SER A 288 -10.09 22.21 -13.55
C SER A 288 -10.50 20.78 -13.22
N TYR A 289 -9.55 19.88 -12.91
CA TYR A 289 -9.78 18.44 -12.73
C TYR A 289 -10.86 18.06 -11.69
N ASN A 290 -11.18 18.97 -10.77
CA ASN A 290 -12.16 18.78 -9.70
C ASN A 290 -13.44 19.62 -9.86
N GLN A 291 -13.69 20.18 -11.04
CA GLN A 291 -14.91 20.94 -11.30
C GLN A 291 -16.11 20.03 -11.55
N PRO A 292 -17.34 20.46 -11.23
CA PRO A 292 -18.54 19.74 -11.61
C PRO A 292 -18.57 19.45 -13.11
N TYR A 293 -19.10 18.30 -13.51
CA TYR A 293 -19.26 17.91 -14.91
C TYR A 293 -17.95 17.77 -15.74
N ILE A 294 -16.78 17.78 -15.09
CA ILE A 294 -15.49 17.66 -15.80
C ILE A 294 -15.31 16.32 -16.52
N ASN A 295 -16.00 15.26 -16.07
CA ASN A 295 -15.98 13.96 -16.75
C ASN A 295 -16.92 13.94 -17.97
N GLU A 296 -17.96 14.77 -17.96
CA GLU A 296 -19.01 14.81 -18.98
C GLU A 296 -18.71 15.81 -20.10
N ALA A 297 -18.12 16.97 -19.77
CA ALA A 297 -17.82 18.06 -20.69
C ALA A 297 -16.46 18.72 -20.39
N PRO A 298 -15.34 17.97 -20.43
CA PRO A 298 -14.00 18.49 -20.11
C PRO A 298 -13.58 19.68 -20.98
N GLU A 299 -14.03 19.72 -22.22
CA GLU A 299 -13.75 20.79 -23.18
C GLU A 299 -14.32 22.14 -22.74
N SER A 300 -15.42 22.15 -21.96
CA SER A 300 -15.98 23.38 -21.41
C SER A 300 -15.05 24.06 -20.39
N TYR A 301 -14.10 23.29 -19.85
CA TYR A 301 -13.04 23.73 -18.95
C TYR A 301 -11.69 23.91 -19.65
N GLY A 302 -11.64 23.73 -20.98
CA GLY A 302 -10.39 23.75 -21.73
C GLY A 302 -9.48 22.54 -21.46
N CYS A 303 -10.05 21.43 -20.97
CA CYS A 303 -9.32 20.21 -20.68
C CYS A 303 -9.57 19.15 -21.75
N LEU A 304 -8.62 18.21 -21.89
CA LEU A 304 -8.88 16.93 -22.53
C LEU A 304 -9.79 16.08 -21.60
N PRO A 305 -10.41 15.01 -22.10
CA PRO A 305 -10.90 13.95 -21.23
C PRO A 305 -9.84 13.54 -20.20
N LEU A 306 -10.24 13.38 -18.94
CA LEU A 306 -9.29 13.17 -17.85
C LEU A 306 -8.49 11.86 -18.00
N ASP A 307 -9.06 10.85 -18.66
CA ASP A 307 -8.38 9.60 -19.02
C ASP A 307 -7.29 9.75 -20.10
N GLU A 308 -7.26 10.89 -20.80
CA GLU A 308 -6.18 11.22 -21.74
C GLU A 308 -4.98 11.92 -21.06
N TYR A 309 -5.05 12.19 -19.76
CA TYR A 309 -3.90 12.64 -18.95
C TYR A 309 -3.29 11.47 -18.17
N ALA A 310 -1.96 11.47 -18.03
CA ALA A 310 -1.29 10.60 -17.07
C ALA A 310 -1.47 11.10 -15.63
N TRP A 311 -1.45 12.43 -15.44
CA TRP A 311 -1.51 13.09 -14.15
C TRP A 311 -2.89 13.71 -13.92
N PHE A 312 -3.52 13.34 -12.81
CA PHE A 312 -4.81 13.90 -12.40
C PHE A 312 -4.65 15.29 -11.80
N ASN A 313 -3.61 15.45 -10.98
CA ASN A 313 -3.19 16.73 -10.41
C ASN A 313 -1.66 16.76 -10.28
N ASN A 314 -1.13 17.71 -9.51
CA ASN A 314 0.32 17.92 -9.39
C ASN A 314 1.09 16.76 -8.70
N GLY A 315 0.40 15.81 -8.05
CA GLY A 315 1.05 14.73 -7.29
C GLY A 315 0.46 13.34 -7.51
N HIS A 316 -0.65 13.21 -8.22
CA HIS A 316 -1.38 11.94 -8.37
C HIS A 316 -1.64 11.63 -9.84
N MET A 317 -1.60 10.34 -10.18
CA MET A 317 -1.92 9.84 -11.51
C MET A 317 -3.42 9.65 -11.68
N THR A 318 -3.90 9.58 -12.91
CA THR A 318 -5.32 9.40 -13.20
C THR A 318 -5.79 7.98 -12.90
N SER A 319 -7.08 7.82 -12.64
CA SER A 319 -7.73 6.51 -12.49
C SER A 319 -7.44 5.60 -13.70
N HIS A 320 -7.34 6.17 -14.91
CA HIS A 320 -6.93 5.43 -16.12
C HIS A 320 -5.53 4.82 -16.00
N VAL A 321 -4.55 5.58 -15.50
CA VAL A 321 -3.20 5.05 -15.23
C VAL A 321 -3.22 3.99 -14.12
N HIS A 322 -4.03 4.19 -13.07
CA HIS A 322 -4.21 3.18 -12.02
C HIS A 322 -4.88 1.90 -12.55
N GLU A 323 -5.79 1.98 -13.54
CA GLU A 323 -6.37 0.81 -14.22
C GLU A 323 -5.30 0.03 -14.99
N ILE A 324 -4.46 0.75 -15.74
CA ILE A 324 -3.32 0.18 -16.49
C ILE A 324 -2.34 -0.50 -15.53
N LEU A 325 -2.00 0.17 -14.42
CA LEU A 325 -1.14 -0.36 -13.36
C LEU A 325 -1.74 -1.62 -12.74
N ALA A 326 -3.00 -1.59 -12.34
CA ALA A 326 -3.66 -2.74 -11.72
C ALA A 326 -3.71 -3.96 -12.65
N LYS A 327 -3.91 -3.74 -13.97
CA LYS A 327 -3.82 -4.80 -14.98
C LYS A 327 -2.44 -5.46 -14.99
N GLU A 328 -1.37 -4.67 -14.96
CA GLU A 328 0.00 -5.22 -14.94
C GLU A 328 0.34 -5.89 -13.61
N VAL A 329 -0.05 -5.30 -12.47
CA VAL A 329 0.09 -5.91 -11.13
C VAL A 329 -0.61 -7.26 -11.10
N ALA A 330 -1.84 -7.37 -11.63
CA ALA A 330 -2.55 -8.64 -11.71
C ALA A 330 -1.82 -9.69 -12.57
N GLN A 331 -1.14 -9.28 -13.66
CA GLN A 331 -0.33 -10.20 -14.46
C GLN A 331 0.96 -10.61 -13.75
N PHE A 332 1.59 -9.70 -13.02
CA PHE A 332 2.75 -9.99 -12.18
C PHE A 332 2.38 -11.00 -11.08
N LEU A 333 1.27 -10.79 -10.37
CA LEU A 333 0.82 -11.68 -9.29
C LEU A 333 0.48 -13.09 -9.80
N LYS A 334 -0.05 -13.24 -11.02
CA LYS A 334 -0.32 -14.55 -11.63
C LYS A 334 0.96 -15.37 -11.93
N LYS A 335 2.12 -14.71 -11.98
CA LYS A 335 3.42 -15.34 -12.28
C LYS A 335 4.20 -15.73 -11.02
N GLN A 336 3.78 -15.27 -9.84
CA GLN A 336 4.36 -15.65 -8.55
C GLN A 336 3.89 -17.05 -8.15
#